data_AF-A0A354Z8H9-F1
#
_entry.id   AF-A0A354Z8H9-F1
#
_cell.length_a   1.000
_cell.length_b   1.000
_cell.length_c   1.000
_cell.angle_alpha   90.00
_cell.angle_beta   90.00
_cell.angle_gamma   90.00
#
_symmetry.space_group_name_H-M   'P 1'
#
loop_
_entity.id
_entity.type
_entity.pdbx_description
1 polymer ?
#
loop_
_entity_poly.entity_id
_entity_poly.type
_entity_poly.pdbx_seq_one_letter_code
_entity_poly.pdbx_strand_id
1 'polypeptide(L)' 'PETFVTAIEVENARFMGRNKPERLEFSPYYNALIGGRGTGKSTIVHVARLVFKRETELKSLGEQAEPLRRFESFRQVAK' A
#
# COMPACT_ATOMS: atom_id res chain seq x y z
N PRO A 1 8.52 16.26 -13.74
CA PRO A 1 9.10 15.06 -13.10
C PRO A 1 9.74 14.16 -14.15
N GLU A 2 10.93 13.64 -13.91
CA GLU A 2 11.62 12.75 -14.86
C GLU A 2 11.22 11.27 -14.69
N THR A 3 10.65 10.90 -13.54
CA THR A 3 10.28 9.53 -13.20
C THR A 3 8.83 9.46 -12.70
N PHE A 4 8.08 8.46 -13.19
CA PHE A 4 6.70 8.18 -12.79
C PHE A 4 6.55 6.71 -12.39
N VAL A 5 5.68 6.44 -11.41
CA VAL A 5 5.20 5.08 -11.16
C VAL A 5 4.19 4.76 -12.25
N THR A 6 4.46 3.74 -13.06
CA THR A 6 3.57 3.29 -14.15
C THR A 6 2.66 2.16 -13.73
N ALA A 7 3.08 1.33 -12.76
CA ALA A 7 2.28 0.26 -12.20
C ALA A 7 2.71 -0.11 -10.77
N ILE A 8 1.78 -0.67 -10.00
CA ILE A 8 2.06 -1.42 -8.78
C ILE A 8 1.44 -2.81 -8.97
N GLU A 9 2.23 -3.85 -8.72
CA GLU A 9 1.78 -5.24 -8.76
C GLU A 9 1.91 -5.86 -7.38
N VAL A 10 0.85 -6.52 -6.93
CA VAL A 10 0.77 -7.15 -5.61
C VAL A 10 0.50 -8.62 -5.80
N GLU A 11 1.39 -9.44 -5.24
CA GLU A 11 1.30 -10.89 -5.24
C GLU A 11 1.28 -11.43 -3.82
N ASN A 12 0.55 -12.52 -3.61
CA ASN A 12 0.58 -13.32 -2.39
C ASN A 12 0.30 -12.52 -1.10
N ALA A 13 -0.40 -11.39 -1.17
CA ALA A 13 -0.92 -10.73 0.02
C ALA A 13 -2.18 -11.47 0.52
N ARG A 14 -2.52 -11.28 1.80
CA ARG A 14 -3.62 -12.01 2.47
C ARG A 14 -4.94 -11.97 1.70
N PHE A 15 -5.27 -10.84 1.08
CA PHE A 15 -6.54 -10.61 0.39
C PHE A 15 -6.40 -10.11 -1.06
N MET A 16 -5.20 -9.68 -1.49
CA MET A 16 -4.93 -9.15 -2.83
C MET A 16 -3.81 -9.98 -3.46
N GLY A 17 -3.94 -10.35 -4.73
CA GLY A 17 -2.85 -11.07 -5.40
C GLY A 17 -2.68 -12.54 -5.03
N ARG A 18 -3.63 -13.18 -4.31
CA ARG A 18 -3.42 -14.51 -3.68
C ARG A 18 -3.29 -15.68 -4.68
N ASN A 19 -4.12 -15.71 -5.71
CA ASN A 19 -4.11 -16.76 -6.74
C ASN A 19 -3.63 -16.24 -8.10
N LYS A 20 -3.75 -14.93 -8.30
CA LYS A 20 -3.33 -14.20 -9.51
C LYS A 20 -2.84 -12.83 -9.06
N PRO A 21 -1.67 -12.36 -9.54
CA PRO A 21 -1.18 -11.01 -9.27
C PRO A 21 -2.23 -9.95 -9.58
N GLU A 22 -2.41 -9.00 -8.67
CA GLU A 22 -3.26 -7.84 -8.89
C GLU A 22 -2.38 -6.67 -9.34
N ARG A 23 -2.63 -6.16 -10.54
CA ARG A 23 -1.83 -5.09 -11.15
C ARG A 23 -2.67 -3.84 -11.32
N LEU A 24 -2.22 -2.74 -10.73
CA LEU A 24 -2.80 -1.42 -10.89
C LEU A 24 -1.91 -0.59 -11.80
N GLU A 25 -2.46 -0.14 -12.92
CA GLU A 25 -1.79 0.80 -13.83
C GLU A 25 -2.06 2.25 -13.40
N PHE A 26 -1.05 3.11 -13.59
CA PHE A 26 -1.11 4.50 -13.20
C PHE A 26 -0.88 5.42 -14.40
N SER A 27 -1.72 6.44 -14.51
CA SER A 27 -1.46 7.61 -15.36
C SER A 27 -0.29 8.42 -14.78
N PRO A 28 0.57 9.02 -15.62
CA PRO A 28 1.67 9.88 -15.14
C PRO A 28 1.18 11.18 -14.49
N TYR A 29 -0.07 11.58 -14.72
CA TYR A 29 -0.57 12.89 -14.27
C TYR A 29 -1.44 12.79 -13.02
N TYR A 30 -2.54 12.05 -13.10
CA TYR A 30 -3.53 11.97 -12.02
C TYR A 30 -4.13 10.59 -11.93
N ASN A 31 -4.21 10.07 -10.71
CA ASN A 31 -4.82 8.79 -10.38
C ASN A 31 -5.73 8.98 -9.17
N ALA A 32 -6.90 8.35 -9.21
CA ALA A 32 -7.86 8.39 -8.11
C ALA A 32 -8.16 6.96 -7.64
N LEU A 33 -7.90 6.68 -6.37
CA LEU A 33 -8.23 5.40 -5.75
C LEU A 33 -9.56 5.53 -4.99
N ILE A 34 -10.64 5.08 -5.62
CA ILE A 34 -12.02 5.22 -5.12
C ILE A 34 -12.62 3.85 -4.75
N GLY A 35 -13.67 3.86 -3.93
CA GLY A 35 -14.41 2.65 -3.54
C GLY A 35 -14.96 2.68 -2.11
N GLY A 36 -15.87 1.76 -1.80
CA GLY A 36 -16.52 1.65 -0.48
C GLY A 36 -15.59 1.24 0.66
N ARG A 37 -16.10 1.14 1.89
CA ARG A 37 -15.32 0.64 3.04
C ARG A 37 -14.82 -0.78 2.77
N GLY A 38 -13.59 -1.09 3.18
CA GLY A 38 -13.03 -2.44 3.07
C GLY A 38 -12.55 -2.87 1.69
N THR A 39 -12.67 -2.03 0.66
CA THR A 39 -12.26 -2.32 -0.73
C THR A 39 -10.75 -2.35 -0.97
N GLY A 40 -9.92 -2.18 0.06
CA GLY A 40 -8.46 -2.26 -0.09
C GLY A 40 -7.75 -0.97 -0.53
N LYS A 41 -8.42 0.19 -0.52
CA LYS A 41 -7.77 1.48 -0.86
C LYS A 41 -6.50 1.75 -0.05
N SER A 42 -6.58 1.61 1.28
CA SER A 42 -5.42 1.78 2.17
C SER A 42 -4.34 0.72 1.94
N THR A 43 -4.70 -0.47 1.44
CA THR A 43 -3.74 -1.54 1.08
C THR A 43 -2.74 -1.02 0.05
N ILE A 44 -3.19 -0.34 -1.01
CA ILE A 44 -2.29 0.21 -2.04
C ILE A 44 -1.34 1.27 -1.46
N VAL A 45 -1.85 2.13 -0.57
CA VAL A 45 -1.02 3.13 0.13
C VAL A 45 0.04 2.46 1.02
N HIS A 46 -0.31 1.36 1.70
CA HIS A 46 0.65 0.62 2.51
C HIS A 46 1.67 -0.16 1.68
N VAL A 47 1.26 -0.75 0.54
CA VAL A 47 2.20 -1.37 -0.42
C VAL A 47 3.21 -0.34 -0.92
N ALA A 48 2.76 0.84 -1.35
CA ALA A 48 3.65 1.90 -1.78
C ALA A 48 4.63 2.29 -0.66
N ARG A 49 4.14 2.46 0.57
CA ARG A 49 5.00 2.75 1.73
C ARG A 49 6.06 1.68 1.96
N LEU A 50 5.70 0.40 1.82
CA LEU A 50 6.61 -0.74 1.99
C LEU A 50 7.70 -0.77 0.90
N VAL A 51 7.30 -0.66 -0.38
CA VAL A 51 8.24 -0.72 -1.52
C VAL A 51 9.21 0.46 -1.51
N PHE A 52 8.74 1.66 -1.17
CA PHE A 52 9.58 2.84 -1.05
C PHE A 52 10.33 2.96 0.28
N LYS A 53 10.21 1.97 1.19
CA LYS A 53 10.86 1.94 2.50
C LYS A 53 10.59 3.20 3.35
N ARG A 54 9.35 3.68 3.32
CA ARG A 54 8.91 4.92 4.00
C ARG A 54 8.20 4.64 5.33
N GLU A 55 8.43 3.48 5.94
CA GLU A 55 7.83 3.11 7.22
C GLU A 55 8.32 3.96 8.40
N THR A 56 9.55 4.49 8.32
CA THR A 56 10.15 5.32 9.37
C THR A 56 9.41 6.64 9.58
N GLU A 57 8.74 7.15 8.54
CA GLU A 57 7.92 8.36 8.61
C GLU A 57 6.70 8.19 9.53
N LEU A 58 6.23 6.96 9.74
CA LEU A 58 5.15 6.72 10.68
C LEU A 58 5.62 6.77 12.14
N LYS A 59 6.91 6.54 12.39
CA LYS A 59 7.48 6.60 13.75
C LYS A 59 7.48 8.03 14.30
N SER A 60 7.60 9.04 13.45
CA SER A 60 7.55 10.45 13.89
C SER A 60 6.16 10.89 14.37
N LEU A 61 5.11 10.10 14.10
CA LEU A 61 3.76 10.35 14.59
C LEU A 61 3.57 9.88 16.05
N GLY A 62 4.54 9.16 16.62
CA GLY A 62 4.49 8.57 17.95
C GLY A 62 4.02 7.11 17.94
N GLU A 63 4.45 6.34 18.94
CA GLU A 63 4.23 4.89 19.01
C GLU A 63 2.76 4.48 19.09
N GLN A 64 1.90 5.37 19.59
CA GLN A 64 0.46 5.13 19.74
C GLN A 64 -0.35 5.58 18.52
N ALA A 65 0.30 6.13 17.48
CA ALA A 65 -0.39 6.61 16.29
C ALA A 65 -1.10 5.48 15.53
N GLU A 66 -2.38 5.67 15.22
CA GLU A 66 -3.19 4.69 14.48
C GLU A 66 -2.57 4.29 13.12
N PRO A 67 -2.04 5.23 12.31
CA PRO A 67 -1.41 4.87 11.04
C PRO A 67 -0.21 3.92 11.19
N LEU A 68 0.60 4.12 12.24
CA LEU A 68 1.72 3.23 12.57
C LEU A 68 1.22 1.83 12.91
N ARG A 69 0.25 1.71 13.83
CA ARG A 69 -0.32 0.42 14.23
C ARG A 69 -0.95 -0.34 13.06
N ARG A 70 -1.67 0.36 12.18
CA ARG A 70 -2.25 -0.23 10.96
C ARG A 70 -1.17 -0.76 10.03
N PHE A 71 -0.13 0.02 9.80
CA PHE A 71 0.97 -0.40 8.93
C PHE A 71 1.76 -1.58 9.51
N GLU A 72 2.02 -1.58 10.83
CA GLU A 72 2.67 -2.70 11.51
C GLU A 72 1.85 -3.99 11.41
N SER A 73 0.52 -3.91 11.51
CA SER A 73 -0.35 -5.07 11.26
C SER A 73 -0.34 -5.51 9.79
N PHE A 74 -0.28 -4.56 8.85
CA PHE A 74 -0.26 -4.84 7.41
C PHE A 74 1.02 -5.55 6.96
N ARG A 75 2.20 -5.13 7.43
CA ARG A 75 3.50 -5.63 6.96
C ARG A 75 3.87 -7.03 7.46
N GLN A 76 3.03 -7.66 8.26
CA GLN A 76 3.28 -9.01 8.77
C GLN A 76 3.08 -10.04 7.67
N VAL A 77 3.96 -11.04 7.62
CA VAL A 77 3.77 -12.20 6.75
C VAL A 77 2.58 -12.99 7.27
N ALA A 78 1.59 -13.22 6.39
CA ALA A 78 0.45 -14.05 6.74
C ALA A 78 0.92 -15.48 7.04
N LYS A 79 0.40 -16.08 8.11
CA LYS A 79 0.61 -17.49 8.45
C LYS A 79 -0.17 -18.40 7.51
#